data_AF-A0A7X8L9X2-F1
#
_entry.id   AF-A0A7X8L9X2-F1
#
_cell.length_a   1.000
_cell.length_b   1.000
_cell.length_c   1.000
_cell.angle_alpha   90.00
_cell.angle_beta   90.00
_cell.angle_gamma   90.00
#
_symmetry.space_group_name_H-M   'P 1'
#
loop_
_entity.id
_entity.type
_entity.pdbx_description
1 polymer ?
#
loop_
_entity_poly.entity_id
_entity_poly.type
_entity_poly.pdbx_seq_one_letter_code
_entity_poly.pdbx_strand_id
1 'polypeptide(L)' 'MSNIHIKISFSDSFFFLVGIDIGSNKQIFQQLRKVGIKVLLVPISIILGSWLGGMIGGWFLRTPQNMSGAIASGF' A
#
# COMPACT_ATOMS: atom_id res chain seq x y z
N MET A 1 27.89 11.50 9.46
CA MET A 1 26.95 11.03 8.42
C MET A 1 26.48 9.57 8.59
N SER A 2 27.11 8.69 9.39
CA SER A 2 26.65 7.28 9.53
C SER A 2 25.40 7.07 10.41
N ASN A 3 25.15 7.93 11.41
CA ASN A 3 23.99 7.81 12.32
C ASN A 3 22.63 7.97 11.64
N ILE A 4 22.57 8.60 10.46
CA ILE A 4 21.32 8.84 9.73
C ILE A 4 20.91 7.58 8.95
N HIS A 5 21.87 6.89 8.33
CA HIS A 5 21.63 5.63 7.62
C HIS A 5 21.15 4.53 8.57
N ILE A 6 21.71 4.47 9.79
CA ILE A 6 21.29 3.52 10.82
C ILE A 6 19.83 3.77 11.24
N LYS A 7 19.39 5.04 11.34
CA LYS A 7 18.01 5.39 11.74
C LYS A 7 16.97 5.09 10.66
N ILE A 8 17.32 5.31 9.38
CA ILE A 8 16.42 5.02 8.26
C ILE A 8 16.22 3.50 8.14
N SER A 9 17.31 2.73 8.14
CA SER A 9 17.26 1.26 8.08
C SER A 9 16.48 0.64 9.26
N PHE A 10 16.51 1.27 10.44
CA PHE A 10 15.73 0.82 11.60
C PHE A 10 14.23 1.13 11.45
N SER A 11 13.86 2.22 10.79
CA SER A 11 12.46 2.63 10.62
C SER A 11 11.69 1.67 9.72
N ASP A 12 12.28 1.23 8.61
CA ASP A 12 11.64 0.30 7.67
C ASP A 12 11.38 -1.07 8.33
N SER A 13 12.37 -1.56 9.08
CA SER A 13 12.26 -2.80 9.85
C SER A 13 11.16 -2.71 10.91
N PHE A 14 11.01 -1.55 11.56
CA PHE A 14 10.01 -1.33 12.59
C PHE A 14 8.58 -1.48 12.06
N PHE A 15 8.25 -0.94 10.89
CA PHE A 15 6.91 -1.09 10.30
C PHE A 15 6.58 -2.56 9.98
N PHE A 16 7.56 -3.34 9.53
CA PHE A 16 7.38 -4.76 9.30
C PHE A 16 7.12 -5.53 10.62
N LEU A 17 7.90 -5.26 11.67
CA LEU A 17 7.70 -5.84 12.99
C LEU A 17 6.34 -5.45 13.62
N VAL A 18 5.96 -4.18 13.52
CA VAL A 18 4.65 -3.70 13.97
C VAL A 18 3.52 -4.38 13.20
N GLY A 19 3.67 -4.61 11.89
CA GLY A 19 2.71 -5.36 11.09
C GLY A 19 2.53 -6.80 11.59
N ILE A 20 3.62 -7.49 11.91
CA ILE A 20 3.58 -8.86 12.47
C ILE A 20 2.91 -8.87 13.85
N ASP A 21 3.24 -7.90 14.72
CA ASP A 21 2.67 -7.81 16.07
C ASP A 21 1.15 -7.55 16.03
N ILE A 22 0.70 -6.61 15.19
CA ILE A 22 -0.72 -6.33 14.96
C ILE A 22 -1.44 -7.57 14.39
N GLY A 23 -0.80 -8.30 13.47
CA GLY A 23 -1.35 -9.52 12.88
C GLY A 23 -1.47 -10.69 13.87
N SER A 24 -0.57 -10.76 14.84
CA SER A 24 -0.57 -11.80 15.90
C SER A 24 -1.63 -11.55 16.98
N ASN A 25 -2.17 -10.33 17.06
CA ASN A 25 -3.19 -9.97 18.04
C ASN A 25 -4.53 -10.68 17.76
N LYS A 26 -4.85 -11.67 18.59
CA LYS A 26 -6.08 -12.50 18.47
C LYS A 26 -7.37 -11.70 18.48
N GLN A 27 -7.43 -10.57 19.21
CA GLN A 27 -8.62 -9.73 19.26
C GLN A 27 -8.87 -9.06 17.89
N ILE A 28 -7.80 -8.53 17.28
CA ILE A 28 -7.85 -7.92 15.95
C ILE A 28 -8.22 -8.98 14.91
N PHE A 29 -7.62 -10.17 14.98
CA PHE A 29 -7.96 -11.27 14.07
C PHE A 29 -9.44 -11.70 14.18
N GLN A 30 -10.00 -11.76 15.40
CA GLN A 30 -11.42 -12.05 15.61
C GLN A 30 -12.32 -10.95 15.04
N GLN A 31 -11.93 -9.68 15.17
CA GLN A 31 -12.66 -8.56 14.57
C GLN A 31 -12.60 -8.60 13.04
N LEU A 32 -11.42 -8.88 12.46
CA LEU A 32 -11.27 -9.09 11.01
C LEU A 32 -12.17 -10.22 10.51
N ARG A 33 -12.26 -11.33 11.26
CA ARG A 33 -13.14 -12.45 10.90
C ARG A 33 -14.63 -12.08 10.98
N LYS A 34 -15.03 -11.20 11.91
CA LYS A 34 -16.40 -10.66 12.00
C LYS A 34 -16.74 -9.75 10.82
N VAL A 35 -15.79 -8.93 10.38
CA VAL A 35 -15.93 -8.07 9.19
C VAL A 35 -15.89 -8.91 7.90
N GLY A 36 -15.09 -9.98 7.90
CA GLY A 36 -14.96 -10.92 6.80
C GLY A 36 -14.35 -10.28 5.55
N ILE A 37 -14.82 -10.73 4.38
CA ILE A 37 -14.32 -10.29 3.06
C ILE A 37 -14.41 -8.78 2.84
N LYS A 38 -15.26 -8.08 3.60
CA LYS A 38 -15.41 -6.62 3.50
C LYS A 38 -14.12 -5.88 3.82
N VAL A 39 -13.20 -6.45 4.60
CA VAL A 39 -11.90 -5.81 4.88
C VAL A 39 -11.04 -5.66 3.62
N LEU A 40 -11.23 -6.54 2.62
CA LEU A 40 -10.51 -6.45 1.34
C LEU A 40 -11.05 -5.35 0.42
N LEU A 41 -12.23 -4.80 0.69
CA LEU A 41 -12.75 -3.67 -0.09
C LEU A 41 -11.82 -2.45 -0.02
N VAL A 42 -11.12 -2.26 1.10
CA VAL A 42 -10.18 -1.15 1.29
C VAL A 42 -8.97 -1.27 0.35
N PRO A 43 -8.18 -2.37 0.35
CA PRO A 43 -7.08 -2.51 -0.60
C PRO A 43 -7.55 -2.59 -2.05
N ILE A 44 -8.70 -3.21 -2.34
CA ILE A 44 -9.25 -3.28 -3.70
C ILE A 44 -9.61 -1.88 -4.23
N SER A 45 -10.24 -1.04 -3.41
CA SER A 45 -10.58 0.32 -3.81
C SER A 45 -9.33 1.18 -4.04
N ILE A 46 -8.28 0.97 -3.25
CA ILE A 46 -6.98 1.63 -3.44
C ILE A 46 -6.36 1.22 -4.78
N ILE A 47 -6.32 -0.09 -5.09
CA ILE A 47 -5.77 -0.59 -6.36
C ILE A 47 -6.52 0.00 -7.55
N LEU A 48 -7.86 -0.07 -7.53
CA LEU A 48 -8.69 0.46 -8.61
C LEU A 48 -8.58 1.97 -8.73
N GLY A 49 -8.59 2.68 -7.60
CA GLY A 49 -8.47 4.13 -7.55
C GLY A 49 -7.13 4.63 -8.07
N SER A 50 -6.02 4.02 -7.63
CA SER A 50 -4.68 4.36 -8.10
C SER A 50 -4.50 4.05 -9.59
N TRP A 51 -4.98 2.89 -10.06
CA TRP A 51 -4.87 2.50 -11.46
C TRP A 51 -5.68 3.43 -12.38
N LEU A 52 -6.96 3.64 -12.05
CA LEU A 52 -7.83 4.54 -12.82
C LEU A 52 -7.34 5.99 -12.75
N GLY A 53 -6.95 6.47 -11.57
CA GLY A 53 -6.38 7.80 -11.39
C GLY A 53 -5.11 8.01 -12.21
N GLY A 54 -4.25 7.00 -12.27
CA GLY A 54 -3.05 6.99 -13.11
C GLY A 54 -3.34 7.04 -14.62
N MET A 55 -4.35 6.32 -15.08
CA MET A 55 -4.78 6.36 -16.49
C MET A 55 -5.41 7.69 -16.86
N ILE A 56 -6.27 8.25 -16.00
CA ILE A 56 -6.91 9.55 -16.21
C ILE A 56 -5.87 10.68 -16.15
N GLY A 57 -4.97 10.63 -15.18
CA GLY A 57 -3.85 11.58 -15.07
C GLY A 57 -2.94 11.51 -16.30
N GLY A 58 -2.60 10.30 -16.77
CA GLY A 58 -1.81 10.13 -17.99
C GLY A 58 -2.47 10.67 -19.23
N TRP A 59 -3.78 10.45 -19.36
CA TRP A 59 -4.57 11.03 -20.45
C TRP A 59 -4.53 12.55 -20.42
N PHE A 60 -4.65 13.17 -19.24
CA PHE A 60 -4.55 14.63 -19.08
C PHE A 60 -3.15 15.17 -19.41
N LEU A 61 -2.10 14.45 -19.01
CA LEU A 61 -0.70 14.81 -19.30
C LEU A 61 -0.25 14.38 -20.71
N ARG A 62 -1.13 13.79 -21.53
CA ARG A 62 -0.81 13.20 -22.85
C ARG A 62 0.36 12.21 -22.81
N THR A 63 0.54 11.50 -21.69
CA THR A 63 1.55 10.45 -21.59
C THR A 63 1.01 9.15 -22.22
N PRO A 64 1.91 8.31 -22.75
CA PRO A 64 1.55 6.98 -23.21
C PRO A 64 0.84 6.18 -22.10
N GLN A 65 -0.32 5.60 -22.41
CA GLN A 65 -1.12 4.82 -21.45
C GLN A 65 -0.33 3.64 -20.85
N ASN A 66 0.60 3.06 -21.62
CA ASN A 66 1.49 2.00 -21.13
C ASN A 66 2.42 2.46 -20.00
N MET A 67 2.96 3.68 -20.10
CA MET A 67 3.81 4.29 -19.06
C MET A 67 2.97 4.77 -17.89
N SER A 68 1.84 5.42 -18.15
CA SER A 68 1.02 5.96 -17.07
C SER A 68 0.42 4.85 -16.19
N GLY A 69 0.02 3.73 -16.81
CA GLY A 69 -0.41 2.55 -16.08
C GLY A 69 0.72 1.92 -15.25
N ALA A 70 1.91 1.78 -15.82
CA ALA A 70 3.08 1.24 -15.13
C ALA A 70 3.43 2.09 -13.89
N ILE A 71 3.63 3.40 -14.07
CA ILE A 71 4.02 4.33 -13.00
C ILE A 71 2.96 4.35 -11.89
N ALA A 72 1.68 4.36 -12.25
CA ALA A 72 0.59 4.35 -11.27
C ALA A 72 0.46 3.03 -10.50
N SER A 73 0.91 1.92 -11.09
CA SER A 73 1.03 0.64 -10.40
C SER A 73 2.34 0.48 -9.60
N GLY A 74 3.21 1.50 -9.63
CA GLY A 74 4.50 1.52 -8.93
C GLY A 74 5.65 0.88 -9.70
N PHE A 75 5.54 0.75 -11.03
CA PHE A 75 6.52 0.13 -11.93
C PHE A 75 7.06 1.10 -12.99
#